data_AF-A0AAU6MT81-F1
#
_entry.id   AF-A0AAU6MT81-F1
#
_cell.length_a   1.000
_cell.length_b   1.000
_cell.length_c   1.000
_cell.angle_alpha   90.00
_cell.angle_beta   90.00
_cell.angle_gamma   90.00
#
_symmetry.space_group_name_H-M   'P 1'
#
loop_
_entity.id
_entity.type
_entity.pdbx_description
1 polymer ?
#
loop_
_entity_poly.entity_id
_entity_poly.type
_entity_poly.pdbx_seq_one_letter_code
_entity_poly.pdbx_strand_id
1 'polypeptide(L)'
;MTAARVAQASEADHDEHAYWTLAWETVQGESGKTALQCGLGLLRSADVLERKVGCDVVGKAANAHESLRSEAATALRALAEVETEVCVLLSLVCGLGRAQDPRAVPVLVRLSGHEDADLRRQVASEIAFTNSGLPDGPDVQALIQLTQDQDPEVRNWAAFTLGFQLEQDTTAIRDALWKCTTDECSEVREEGARGLARRHDPRAVPLIAQLLDSDDGSHVFTLDAAAILGVPELLPALAAHEPDPPETDQAIVACDPVRRARMEDDAWAVVMELERLRSDIGAALSSPRYESVHWMKVTHRETVDAGYDAASLLTRAGGDPVRAAELVVADLTGSAGSGPRTDRLPDSAG
;
A
#
# COMPACT_ATOMS: atom_id res chain seq x y z
N MET A 1 30.26 -16.60 1.29
CA MET A 1 29.65 -17.14 0.07
C MET A 1 29.94 -16.19 -1.08
N THR A 2 30.36 -16.68 -2.24
CA THR A 2 30.68 -15.83 -3.39
C THR A 2 29.43 -15.22 -4.00
N ALA A 3 29.48 -13.94 -4.34
CA ALA A 3 28.51 -13.19 -5.15
C ALA A 3 27.91 -14.03 -6.30
N ALA A 4 28.77 -14.70 -7.06
CA ALA A 4 28.41 -15.59 -8.17
C ALA A 4 27.49 -16.76 -7.78
N ARG A 5 27.58 -17.30 -6.55
CA ARG A 5 26.69 -18.37 -6.09
C ARG A 5 25.30 -17.86 -5.72
N VAL A 6 25.19 -16.62 -5.23
CA VAL A 6 23.90 -15.98 -4.92
C VAL A 6 23.18 -15.58 -6.22
N ALA A 7 23.93 -15.10 -7.21
CA ALA A 7 23.41 -14.83 -8.55
C ALA A 7 22.94 -16.12 -9.24
N GLN A 8 23.78 -17.14 -9.37
CA GLN A 8 23.41 -18.43 -9.99
C GLN A 8 22.20 -19.12 -9.34
N ALA A 9 21.99 -18.94 -8.02
CA ALA A 9 20.82 -19.45 -7.31
C ALA A 9 19.51 -18.73 -7.65
N SER A 10 19.55 -17.52 -8.21
CA SER A 10 18.35 -16.79 -8.65
C SER A 10 17.81 -17.26 -10.01
N GLU A 11 18.57 -18.01 -10.80
CA GLU A 11 18.17 -18.52 -12.12
C GLU A 11 17.63 -19.95 -12.08
N ALA A 12 18.01 -20.73 -11.07
CA ALA A 12 17.65 -22.13 -10.94
C ALA A 12 16.80 -22.34 -9.68
N ASP A 13 15.66 -22.99 -9.84
CA ASP A 13 14.70 -23.43 -8.81
C ASP A 13 15.31 -24.39 -7.75
N HIS A 14 16.63 -24.46 -7.62
CA HIS A 14 17.38 -25.49 -6.89
C HIS A 14 18.52 -24.98 -5.99
N ASP A 15 18.48 -23.73 -5.51
CA ASP A 15 19.06 -23.40 -4.18
C ASP A 15 18.48 -22.11 -3.56
N GLU A 16 17.16 -22.08 -3.33
CA GLU A 16 16.44 -21.03 -2.58
C GLU A 16 17.16 -20.62 -1.28
N HIS A 17 17.85 -21.57 -0.65
CA HIS A 17 18.41 -21.40 0.68
C HIS A 17 19.52 -20.34 0.74
N ALA A 18 20.36 -20.17 -0.29
CA ALA A 18 21.47 -19.21 -0.28
C ALA A 18 21.00 -17.75 -0.49
N TYR A 19 20.04 -17.54 -1.40
CA TYR A 19 19.38 -16.25 -1.61
C TYR A 19 18.60 -15.84 -0.36
N TRP A 20 17.79 -16.75 0.20
CA TRP A 20 17.04 -16.48 1.42
C TRP A 20 17.95 -16.30 2.63
N THR A 21 19.09 -16.99 2.70
CA THR A 21 20.07 -16.76 3.79
C THR A 21 20.68 -15.36 3.72
N LEU A 22 21.08 -14.90 2.53
CA LEU A 22 21.62 -13.54 2.39
C LEU A 22 20.53 -12.48 2.63
N ALA A 23 19.32 -12.70 2.08
CA ALA A 23 18.17 -11.84 2.33
C ALA A 23 17.78 -11.82 3.81
N TRP A 24 17.85 -12.95 4.51
CA TRP A 24 17.58 -13.06 5.94
C TRP A 24 18.67 -12.40 6.78
N GLU A 25 19.95 -12.55 6.40
CA GLU A 25 21.07 -11.82 7.01
C GLU A 25 20.95 -10.31 6.82
N THR A 26 20.41 -9.82 5.69
CA THR A 26 20.14 -8.38 5.49
C THR A 26 19.13 -7.82 6.49
N VAL A 27 18.14 -8.65 6.87
CA VAL A 27 17.05 -8.28 7.77
C VAL A 27 17.45 -8.44 9.25
N GLN A 28 18.25 -9.46 9.59
CA GLN A 28 18.57 -9.82 10.98
C GLN A 28 19.91 -9.26 11.50
N GLY A 29 20.82 -8.82 10.63
CA GLY A 29 22.09 -8.23 11.08
C GLY A 29 21.87 -6.82 11.65
N GLU A 30 22.35 -6.57 12.89
CA GLU A 30 22.13 -5.34 13.69
C GLU A 30 22.43 -3.99 12.98
N SER A 31 22.98 -3.98 11.76
CA SER A 31 23.17 -2.76 10.99
C SER A 31 23.00 -2.88 9.48
N GLY A 32 22.69 -4.04 8.91
CA GLY A 32 22.58 -4.25 7.45
C GLY A 32 23.84 -3.93 6.60
N LYS A 33 24.93 -3.45 7.20
CA LYS A 33 26.12 -2.92 6.49
C LYS A 33 26.85 -3.95 5.65
N THR A 34 26.99 -5.18 6.16
CA THR A 34 27.62 -6.28 5.40
C THR A 34 26.84 -6.59 4.14
N ALA A 35 25.51 -6.67 4.26
CA ALA A 35 24.63 -6.89 3.13
C ALA A 35 24.73 -5.77 2.10
N LEU A 36 24.69 -4.51 2.55
CA LEU A 36 24.90 -3.37 1.68
C LEU A 36 26.25 -3.47 0.95
N GLN A 37 27.36 -3.71 1.66
CA GLN A 37 28.68 -3.86 1.05
C GLN A 37 28.74 -4.98 0.00
N CYS A 38 28.13 -6.13 0.27
CA CYS A 38 28.01 -7.22 -0.69
C CYS A 38 27.21 -6.80 -1.93
N GLY A 39 26.05 -6.17 -1.73
CA GLY A 39 25.20 -5.65 -2.80
C GLY A 39 25.93 -4.61 -3.65
N LEU A 40 26.65 -3.67 -3.03
CA LEU A 40 27.46 -2.66 -3.72
C LEU A 40 28.57 -3.28 -4.59
N GLY A 41 29.15 -4.40 -4.15
CA GLY A 41 30.10 -5.17 -4.96
C GLY A 41 29.43 -5.78 -6.20
N LEU A 42 28.24 -6.36 -6.03
CA LEU A 42 27.44 -6.97 -7.08
C LEU A 42 26.98 -5.97 -8.15
N LEU A 43 26.62 -4.75 -7.77
CA LEU A 43 26.23 -3.68 -8.72
C LEU A 43 27.32 -3.36 -9.75
N ARG A 44 28.58 -3.66 -9.47
CA ARG A 44 29.73 -3.39 -10.35
C ARG A 44 30.14 -4.58 -11.20
N SER A 45 29.40 -5.69 -11.13
CA SER A 45 29.72 -6.89 -11.89
C SER A 45 29.47 -6.72 -13.38
N ALA A 46 30.27 -7.41 -14.19
CA ALA A 46 29.99 -7.58 -15.61
C ALA A 46 28.79 -8.51 -15.87
N ASP A 47 28.46 -9.37 -14.90
CA ASP A 47 27.36 -10.32 -14.99
C ASP A 47 26.01 -9.66 -14.68
N VAL A 48 25.04 -9.86 -15.57
CA VAL A 48 23.69 -9.27 -15.49
C VAL A 48 22.95 -9.72 -14.24
N LEU A 49 23.03 -11.01 -13.91
CA LEU A 49 22.32 -11.62 -12.79
C LEU A 49 22.92 -11.15 -11.46
N GLU A 50 24.25 -11.01 -11.40
CA GLU A 50 24.91 -10.39 -10.25
C GLU A 50 24.44 -8.96 -10.01
N ARG A 51 24.35 -8.12 -11.06
CA ARG A 51 23.85 -6.74 -10.91
C ARG A 51 22.39 -6.70 -10.44
N LYS A 52 21.52 -7.55 -11.01
CA LYS A 52 20.13 -7.70 -10.59
C LYS A 52 20.01 -8.03 -9.10
N VAL A 53 20.73 -9.06 -8.64
CA VAL A 53 20.78 -9.44 -7.22
C VAL A 53 21.37 -8.31 -6.36
N GLY A 54 22.37 -7.60 -6.87
CA GLY A 54 22.92 -6.41 -6.22
C GLY A 54 21.85 -5.37 -5.91
N CYS A 55 20.97 -5.06 -6.87
CA CYS A 55 19.87 -4.12 -6.67
C CYS A 55 18.91 -4.59 -5.56
N ASP A 56 18.52 -5.87 -5.58
CA ASP A 56 17.62 -6.45 -4.58
C ASP A 56 18.21 -6.40 -3.17
N VAL A 57 19.48 -6.78 -3.01
CA VAL A 57 20.17 -6.80 -1.72
C VAL A 57 20.35 -5.39 -1.17
N VAL A 58 20.77 -4.44 -2.00
CA VAL A 58 20.92 -3.03 -1.61
C VAL A 58 19.56 -2.43 -1.20
N GLY A 59 18.51 -2.69 -1.99
CA GLY A 59 17.16 -2.22 -1.67
C GLY A 59 16.62 -2.81 -0.36
N LYS A 60 16.76 -4.13 -0.14
CA LYS A 60 16.32 -4.78 1.11
C LYS A 60 17.07 -4.25 2.34
N ALA A 61 18.38 -4.04 2.23
CA ALA A 61 19.17 -3.46 3.31
C ALA A 61 18.71 -2.03 3.64
N ALA A 62 18.43 -1.20 2.63
CA ALA A 62 17.93 0.16 2.82
C ALA A 62 16.52 0.22 3.41
N ASN A 63 15.65 -0.72 3.02
CA ASN A 63 14.30 -0.82 3.57
C ASN A 63 14.33 -1.19 5.06
N ALA A 64 15.18 -2.17 5.43
CA ALA A 64 15.30 -2.63 6.81
C ALA A 64 16.04 -1.63 7.71
N HIS A 65 16.95 -0.82 7.16
CA HIS A 65 17.81 0.09 7.94
C HIS A 65 17.84 1.49 7.31
N GLU A 66 17.09 2.43 7.89
CA GLU A 66 17.00 3.81 7.41
C GLU A 66 18.37 4.49 7.22
N SER A 67 19.32 4.20 8.12
CA SER A 67 20.69 4.74 8.05
C SER A 67 21.45 4.39 6.76
N LEU A 68 21.00 3.38 6.00
CA LEU A 68 21.62 2.92 4.76
C LEU A 68 20.98 3.50 3.49
N ARG A 69 19.80 4.13 3.60
CA ARG A 69 19.01 4.63 2.46
C ARG A 69 19.79 5.55 1.54
N SER A 70 20.50 6.52 2.12
CA SER A 70 21.27 7.50 1.34
C SER A 70 22.44 6.86 0.56
N GLU A 71 23.12 5.87 1.14
CA GLU A 71 24.22 5.17 0.48
C GLU A 71 23.69 4.24 -0.63
N ALA A 72 22.62 3.50 -0.34
CA ALA A 72 21.91 2.66 -1.31
C ALA A 72 21.43 3.46 -2.52
N ALA A 73 20.72 4.58 -2.28
CA ALA A 73 20.23 5.46 -3.34
C ALA A 73 21.37 6.03 -4.19
N THR A 74 22.50 6.39 -3.57
CA THR A 74 23.68 6.88 -4.31
C THR A 74 24.20 5.82 -5.29
N ALA A 75 24.31 4.57 -4.84
CA ALA A 75 24.82 3.48 -5.67
C ALA A 75 23.87 3.04 -6.77
N LEU A 76 22.58 2.90 -6.47
CA LEU A 76 21.54 2.53 -7.44
C LEU A 76 21.39 3.61 -8.52
N ARG A 77 21.42 4.90 -8.15
CA ARG A 77 21.43 6.00 -9.13
C ARG A 77 22.66 5.98 -10.03
N ALA A 78 23.83 5.61 -9.49
CA ALA A 78 25.04 5.49 -10.30
C ALA A 78 24.95 4.33 -11.31
N LEU A 79 24.37 3.18 -10.92
CA LEU A 79 24.11 2.08 -11.84
C LEU A 79 23.10 2.49 -12.94
N ALA A 80 22.07 3.27 -12.58
CA ALA A 80 21.03 3.71 -13.51
C ALA A 80 21.52 4.60 -14.66
N GLU A 81 22.73 5.17 -14.56
CA GLU A 81 23.33 5.98 -15.62
C GLU A 81 23.98 5.13 -16.73
N VAL A 82 24.25 3.85 -16.46
CA VAL A 82 24.97 2.96 -17.38
C VAL A 82 24.21 1.67 -17.70
N GLU A 83 23.24 1.28 -16.89
CA GLU A 83 22.50 0.03 -17.07
C GLU A 83 21.51 0.11 -18.23
N THR A 84 21.46 -0.95 -19.03
CA THR A 84 20.59 -1.08 -20.20
C THR A 84 19.73 -2.34 -20.16
N GLU A 85 20.10 -3.34 -19.35
CA GLU A 85 19.37 -4.61 -19.28
C GLU A 85 18.08 -4.42 -18.48
N VAL A 86 16.93 -4.62 -19.14
CA VAL A 86 15.60 -4.42 -18.55
C VAL A 86 15.41 -5.22 -17.26
N CYS A 87 15.90 -6.45 -17.20
CA CYS A 87 15.78 -7.29 -16.01
C CYS A 87 16.54 -6.72 -14.78
N VAL A 88 17.63 -5.97 -15.01
CA VAL A 88 18.35 -5.26 -13.94
C VAL A 88 17.64 -3.95 -13.61
N LEU A 89 17.13 -3.23 -14.62
CA LEU A 89 16.37 -2.00 -14.42
C LEU A 89 15.12 -2.23 -13.58
N LEU A 90 14.42 -3.35 -13.75
CA LEU A 90 13.29 -3.75 -12.90
C LEU A 90 13.70 -3.83 -11.43
N SER A 91 14.73 -4.63 -11.10
CA SER A 91 15.24 -4.73 -9.72
C SER A 91 15.81 -3.40 -9.22
N LEU A 92 16.40 -2.58 -10.09
CA LEU A 92 16.92 -1.26 -9.77
C LEU A 92 15.79 -0.32 -9.33
N VAL A 93 14.67 -0.29 -10.06
CA VAL A 93 13.50 0.53 -9.73
C VAL A 93 12.93 0.11 -8.37
N CYS A 94 12.76 -1.20 -8.11
CA CYS A 94 12.36 -1.69 -6.78
C CYS A 94 13.36 -1.29 -5.69
N GLY A 95 14.67 -1.36 -6.00
CA GLY A 95 15.72 -0.96 -5.08
C GLY A 95 15.67 0.52 -4.73
N LEU A 96 15.37 1.38 -5.72
CA LEU A 96 15.22 2.83 -5.53
C LEU A 96 13.98 3.15 -4.68
N GLY A 97 12.84 2.51 -4.95
CA GLY A 97 11.62 2.65 -4.14
C GLY A 97 11.87 2.30 -2.67
N ARG A 98 12.48 1.14 -2.42
CA ARG A 98 12.90 0.69 -1.07
C ARG A 98 13.93 1.58 -0.39
N ALA A 99 14.78 2.26 -1.16
CA ALA A 99 15.72 3.22 -0.61
C ALA A 99 15.04 4.51 -0.14
N GLN A 100 13.81 4.79 -0.59
CA GLN A 100 12.97 5.92 -0.15
C GLN A 100 13.71 7.27 -0.18
N ASP A 101 14.56 7.48 -1.18
CA ASP A 101 15.38 8.69 -1.30
C ASP A 101 14.90 9.55 -2.48
N PRO A 102 14.44 10.80 -2.24
CA PRO A 102 13.92 11.67 -3.31
C PRO A 102 14.91 12.01 -4.43
N ARG A 103 16.22 11.80 -4.21
CA ARG A 103 17.23 11.95 -5.28
C ARG A 103 17.02 10.93 -6.42
N ALA A 104 16.25 9.86 -6.20
CA ALA A 104 15.90 8.86 -7.19
C ALA A 104 14.84 9.33 -8.21
N VAL A 105 14.04 10.35 -7.88
CA VAL A 105 12.92 10.83 -8.73
C VAL A 105 13.35 11.09 -10.18
N PRO A 106 14.47 11.78 -10.49
CA PRO A 106 14.88 11.99 -11.89
C PRO A 106 15.14 10.69 -12.67
N VAL A 107 15.60 9.63 -11.99
CA VAL A 107 15.82 8.31 -12.61
C VAL A 107 14.48 7.66 -12.93
N LEU A 108 13.55 7.64 -11.97
CA LEU A 108 12.23 7.04 -12.16
C LEU A 108 11.42 7.78 -13.23
N VAL A 109 11.45 9.12 -13.22
CA VAL A 109 10.80 9.94 -14.26
C VAL A 109 11.38 9.63 -15.65
N ARG A 110 12.70 9.45 -15.78
CA ARG A 110 13.31 9.03 -17.05
C ARG A 110 12.83 7.65 -17.48
N LEU A 111 12.80 6.68 -16.56
CA LEU A 111 12.39 5.30 -16.84
C LEU A 111 10.87 5.15 -17.08
N SER A 112 10.05 6.11 -16.64
CA SER A 112 8.62 6.14 -16.97
C SER A 112 8.34 6.25 -18.48
N GLY A 113 9.31 6.71 -19.28
CA GLY A 113 9.21 6.77 -20.74
C GLY A 113 9.85 5.60 -21.47
N HIS A 114 10.21 4.51 -20.78
CA HIS A 114 10.89 3.36 -21.39
C HIS A 114 9.97 2.56 -22.33
N GLU A 115 10.52 1.88 -23.34
CA GLU A 115 9.73 1.11 -24.32
C GLU A 115 9.05 -0.13 -23.72
N ASP A 116 9.71 -0.76 -22.75
CA ASP A 116 9.22 -1.92 -22.01
C ASP A 116 8.10 -1.56 -21.03
N ALA A 117 6.92 -2.16 -21.20
CA ALA A 117 5.74 -1.87 -20.40
C ALA A 117 5.86 -2.35 -18.94
N ASP A 118 6.52 -3.49 -18.70
CA ASP A 118 6.73 -4.01 -17.34
C ASP A 118 7.61 -3.05 -16.53
N LEU A 119 8.62 -2.44 -17.15
CA LEU A 119 9.44 -1.43 -16.50
C LEU A 119 8.65 -0.15 -16.20
N ARG A 120 7.81 0.33 -17.12
CA ARG A 120 6.93 1.49 -16.87
C ARG A 120 5.94 1.21 -15.74
N ARG A 121 5.36 0.00 -15.71
CA ARG A 121 4.48 -0.47 -14.63
C ARG A 121 5.21 -0.49 -13.29
N GLN A 122 6.44 -1.01 -13.26
CA GLN A 122 7.27 -1.03 -12.05
C GLN A 122 7.63 0.38 -11.58
N VAL A 123 7.85 1.33 -12.49
CA VAL A 123 8.02 2.74 -12.13
C VAL A 123 6.75 3.29 -11.50
N ALA A 124 5.58 3.03 -12.08
CA ALA A 124 4.30 3.48 -11.54
C ALA A 124 4.05 2.96 -10.11
N SER A 125 4.44 1.71 -9.81
CA SER A 125 4.28 1.13 -8.48
C SER A 125 5.27 1.65 -7.42
N GLU A 126 6.48 2.08 -7.83
CA GLU A 126 7.55 2.42 -6.89
C GLU A 126 7.76 3.92 -6.67
N ILE A 127 7.32 4.77 -7.62
CA ILE A 127 7.67 6.20 -7.63
C ILE A 127 7.14 6.95 -6.40
N ALA A 128 5.99 6.53 -5.84
CA ALA A 128 5.43 7.11 -4.63
C ALA A 128 6.32 6.98 -3.39
N PHE A 129 7.18 5.95 -3.32
CA PHE A 129 8.09 5.76 -2.19
C PHE A 129 9.30 6.69 -2.21
N THR A 130 9.56 7.34 -3.36
CA THR A 130 10.65 8.30 -3.54
C THR A 130 10.15 9.75 -3.62
N ASN A 131 8.87 9.98 -3.33
CA ASN A 131 8.14 11.24 -3.54
C ASN A 131 8.98 12.50 -3.30
N SER A 132 8.93 13.44 -4.27
CA SER A 132 9.62 14.73 -4.19
C SER A 132 9.06 15.67 -3.11
N GLY A 133 7.86 15.36 -2.59
CA GLY A 133 7.11 16.18 -1.65
C GLY A 133 6.43 17.38 -2.31
N LEU A 134 6.58 17.57 -3.62
CA LEU A 134 6.01 18.68 -4.35
C LEU A 134 4.61 18.30 -4.89
N PRO A 135 3.56 19.11 -4.62
CA PRO A 135 2.20 18.80 -5.08
C PRO A 135 2.08 18.52 -6.58
N ASP A 136 2.81 19.26 -7.40
CA ASP A 136 2.88 19.07 -8.87
C ASP A 136 4.33 18.76 -9.30
N GLY A 137 5.02 17.95 -8.52
CA GLY A 137 6.39 17.51 -8.78
C GLY A 137 6.55 16.67 -10.05
N PRO A 138 7.78 16.45 -10.52
CA PRO A 138 8.05 15.68 -11.72
C PRO A 138 7.60 14.21 -11.61
N ASP A 139 7.60 13.64 -10.40
CA ASP A 139 7.03 12.34 -10.05
C ASP A 139 5.51 12.29 -10.24
N VAL A 140 4.79 13.30 -9.74
CA VAL A 140 3.33 13.42 -9.95
C VAL A 140 3.01 13.58 -11.44
N GLN A 141 3.77 14.43 -12.15
CA GLN A 141 3.56 14.62 -13.58
C GLN A 141 3.84 13.35 -14.39
N ALA A 142 4.87 12.57 -14.03
CA ALA A 142 5.14 11.28 -14.65
C ALA A 142 3.98 10.29 -14.45
N LEU A 143 3.45 10.19 -13.24
CA LEU A 143 2.27 9.35 -12.98
C LEU A 143 1.03 9.80 -13.77
N ILE A 144 0.78 11.10 -13.88
CA ILE A 144 -0.33 11.65 -14.70
C ILE A 144 -0.16 11.31 -16.19
N GLN A 145 1.08 11.19 -16.68
CA GLN A 145 1.31 10.69 -18.04
C GLN A 145 1.07 9.19 -18.15
N LEU A 146 1.51 8.40 -17.16
CA LEU A 146 1.34 6.95 -17.13
C LEU A 146 -0.14 6.53 -17.01
N THR A 147 -1.04 7.36 -16.49
CA THR A 147 -2.49 7.07 -16.57
C THR A 147 -3.05 7.12 -17.99
N GLN A 148 -2.27 7.56 -18.97
CA GLN A 148 -2.62 7.58 -20.39
C GLN A 148 -1.76 6.60 -21.22
N ASP A 149 -1.07 5.66 -20.55
CA ASP A 149 -0.23 4.67 -21.21
C ASP A 149 -1.04 3.74 -22.14
N GLN A 150 -0.36 3.19 -23.15
CA GLN A 150 -1.00 2.23 -24.06
C GLN A 150 -1.28 0.90 -23.38
N ASP A 151 -0.48 0.54 -22.37
CA ASP A 151 -0.64 -0.69 -21.62
C ASP A 151 -1.61 -0.50 -20.44
N PRO A 152 -2.69 -1.31 -20.34
CA PRO A 152 -3.69 -1.17 -19.29
C PRO A 152 -3.15 -1.42 -17.88
N GLU A 153 -2.13 -2.29 -17.71
CA GLU A 153 -1.52 -2.52 -16.40
C GLU A 153 -0.74 -1.29 -15.93
N VAL A 154 -0.05 -0.61 -16.84
CA VAL A 154 0.64 0.65 -16.54
C VAL A 154 -0.38 1.72 -16.12
N ARG A 155 -1.50 1.84 -16.84
CA ARG A 155 -2.58 2.77 -16.49
C ARG A 155 -3.18 2.45 -15.12
N ASN A 156 -3.41 1.17 -14.84
CA ASN A 156 -3.98 0.68 -13.59
C ASN A 156 -3.09 1.05 -12.40
N TRP A 157 -1.80 0.68 -12.46
CA TRP A 157 -0.83 1.03 -11.43
C TRP A 157 -0.65 2.54 -11.27
N ALA A 158 -0.66 3.31 -12.35
CA ALA A 158 -0.57 4.77 -12.26
C ALA A 158 -1.80 5.39 -11.59
N ALA A 159 -3.01 4.90 -11.92
CA ALA A 159 -4.26 5.35 -11.31
C ALA A 159 -4.32 4.98 -9.83
N PHE A 160 -3.96 3.73 -9.48
CA PHE A 160 -3.84 3.27 -8.10
C PHE A 160 -2.82 4.10 -7.32
N THR A 161 -1.62 4.33 -7.85
CA THR A 161 -0.59 5.10 -7.17
C THR A 161 -1.01 6.56 -6.95
N LEU A 162 -1.57 7.22 -7.97
CA LEU A 162 -2.15 8.57 -7.81
C LEU A 162 -3.29 8.55 -6.79
N GLY A 163 -4.18 7.57 -6.86
CA GLY A 163 -5.38 7.44 -6.04
C GLY A 163 -5.07 7.21 -4.56
N PHE A 164 -4.21 6.24 -4.28
CA PHE A 164 -4.06 5.59 -2.97
C PHE A 164 -2.66 5.70 -2.37
N GLN A 165 -1.60 5.82 -3.16
CA GLN A 165 -0.23 5.88 -2.63
C GLN A 165 0.31 7.30 -2.46
N LEU A 166 -0.31 8.28 -3.12
CA LEU A 166 0.04 9.69 -2.95
C LEU A 166 -0.97 10.45 -2.10
N GLU A 167 -0.45 11.20 -1.14
CA GLU A 167 -1.22 12.14 -0.32
C GLU A 167 -1.47 13.48 -1.04
N GLN A 168 -0.76 13.75 -2.14
CA GLN A 168 -0.97 14.95 -2.94
C GLN A 168 -2.39 14.98 -3.52
N ASP A 169 -3.02 16.14 -3.41
CA ASP A 169 -4.35 16.40 -3.95
C ASP A 169 -4.37 17.75 -4.69
N THR A 170 -4.10 17.68 -6.00
CA THR A 170 -4.14 18.83 -6.90
C THR A 170 -5.25 18.64 -7.93
N THR A 171 -5.70 19.75 -8.54
CA THR A 171 -6.66 19.68 -9.65
C THR A 171 -6.16 18.80 -10.78
N ALA A 172 -4.85 18.81 -11.06
CA ALA A 172 -4.25 17.96 -12.09
C ALA A 172 -4.39 16.46 -11.76
N ILE A 173 -4.18 16.07 -10.50
CA ILE A 173 -4.40 14.69 -10.05
C ILE A 173 -5.87 14.30 -10.17
N ARG A 174 -6.79 15.15 -9.68
CA ARG A 174 -8.24 14.89 -9.77
C ARG A 174 -8.71 14.78 -11.22
N ASP A 175 -8.20 15.61 -12.12
CA ASP A 175 -8.55 15.55 -13.55
C ASP A 175 -7.95 14.32 -14.25
N ALA A 176 -6.75 13.88 -13.86
CA ALA A 176 -6.18 12.63 -14.34
C ALA A 176 -7.01 11.42 -13.91
N LEU A 177 -7.36 11.33 -12.61
CA LEU A 177 -8.22 10.27 -12.08
C LEU A 177 -9.62 10.31 -12.73
N TRP A 178 -10.19 11.49 -12.97
CA TRP A 178 -11.46 11.64 -13.68
C TRP A 178 -11.42 11.04 -15.09
N LYS A 179 -10.32 11.21 -15.83
CA LYS A 179 -10.18 10.58 -17.16
C LYS A 179 -10.16 9.06 -17.07
N CYS A 180 -9.51 8.50 -16.05
CA CYS A 180 -9.47 7.05 -15.83
C CYS A 180 -10.88 6.44 -15.69
N THR A 181 -11.87 7.18 -15.16
CA THR A 181 -13.25 6.71 -14.96
C THR A 181 -13.99 6.29 -16.24
N THR A 182 -13.43 6.58 -17.42
CA THR A 182 -13.96 6.22 -18.74
C THR A 182 -13.03 5.30 -19.53
N ASP A 183 -12.02 4.72 -18.89
CA ASP A 183 -11.09 3.77 -19.50
C ASP A 183 -11.79 2.51 -20.04
N GLU A 184 -11.19 1.86 -21.03
CA GLU A 184 -11.67 0.59 -21.56
C GLU A 184 -11.49 -0.56 -20.55
N CYS A 185 -10.45 -0.50 -19.72
CA CYS A 185 -10.19 -1.47 -18.66
C CYS A 185 -11.02 -1.12 -17.41
N SER A 186 -11.77 -2.10 -16.91
CA SER A 186 -12.62 -1.91 -15.73
C SER A 186 -11.82 -1.55 -14.48
N GLU A 187 -10.69 -2.21 -14.24
CA GLU A 187 -9.83 -1.92 -13.09
C GLU A 187 -9.36 -0.46 -13.07
N VAL A 188 -8.95 0.08 -14.23
CA VAL A 188 -8.53 1.48 -14.37
C VAL A 188 -9.69 2.44 -14.07
N ARG A 189 -10.91 2.13 -14.56
CA ARG A 189 -12.09 2.94 -14.26
C ARG A 189 -12.39 2.98 -12.78
N GLU A 190 -12.36 1.82 -12.14
CA GLU A 190 -12.66 1.71 -10.73
C GLU A 190 -11.60 2.39 -9.87
N GLU A 191 -10.30 2.24 -10.17
CA GLU A 191 -9.23 2.98 -9.47
C GLU A 191 -9.37 4.50 -9.62
N GLY A 192 -9.78 4.98 -10.80
CA GLY A 192 -10.11 6.39 -11.01
C GLY A 192 -11.24 6.87 -10.10
N ALA A 193 -12.35 6.12 -10.07
CA ALA A 193 -13.51 6.45 -9.23
C ALA A 193 -13.17 6.40 -7.73
N ARG A 194 -12.42 5.36 -7.32
CA ARG A 194 -11.97 5.14 -5.96
C ARG A 194 -11.00 6.22 -5.48
N GLY A 195 -10.04 6.63 -6.32
CA GLY A 195 -9.12 7.73 -6.03
C GLY A 195 -9.80 9.10 -5.90
N LEU A 196 -10.91 9.32 -6.64
CA LEU A 196 -11.75 10.51 -6.52
C LEU A 196 -12.61 10.48 -5.25
N ALA A 197 -13.14 9.32 -4.87
CA ALA A 197 -13.85 9.11 -3.61
C ALA A 197 -12.96 9.44 -2.42
N ARG A 198 -11.72 8.91 -2.39
CA ARG A 198 -10.72 9.21 -1.35
C ARG A 198 -10.42 10.71 -1.25
N ARG A 199 -10.55 11.47 -2.35
CA ARG A 199 -10.35 12.92 -2.34
C ARG A 199 -11.62 13.72 -2.04
N HIS A 200 -12.73 13.05 -1.76
CA HIS A 200 -14.07 13.62 -1.70
C HIS A 200 -14.33 14.59 -2.87
N ASP A 201 -13.95 14.17 -4.08
CA ASP A 201 -14.30 14.94 -5.26
C ASP A 201 -15.84 14.96 -5.39
N PRO A 202 -16.48 16.13 -5.50
CA PRO A 202 -17.94 16.22 -5.53
C PRO A 202 -18.55 15.50 -6.75
N ARG A 203 -17.75 15.22 -7.79
CA ARG A 203 -18.19 14.45 -8.96
C ARG A 203 -18.27 12.94 -8.68
N ALA A 204 -17.66 12.44 -7.60
CA ALA A 204 -17.55 11.00 -7.32
C ALA A 204 -18.89 10.35 -6.98
N VAL A 205 -19.76 11.01 -6.22
CA VAL A 205 -21.06 10.46 -5.80
C VAL A 205 -21.93 10.03 -6.99
N PRO A 206 -22.26 10.90 -7.97
CA PRO A 206 -23.08 10.49 -9.11
C PRO A 206 -22.37 9.45 -10.00
N LEU A 207 -21.03 9.52 -10.11
CA LEU A 207 -20.25 8.53 -10.85
C LEU A 207 -20.34 7.14 -10.22
N ILE A 208 -20.16 7.04 -8.90
CA ILE A 208 -20.20 5.76 -8.19
C ILE A 208 -21.59 5.15 -8.23
N ALA A 209 -22.65 5.95 -8.08
CA ALA A 209 -24.02 5.48 -8.28
C ALA A 209 -24.21 4.88 -9.69
N GLN A 210 -23.71 5.57 -10.73
CA GLN A 210 -23.78 5.07 -12.11
C GLN A 210 -22.97 3.77 -12.32
N LEU A 211 -21.78 3.67 -11.73
CA LEU A 211 -20.93 2.48 -11.85
C LEU A 211 -21.55 1.27 -11.15
N LEU A 212 -22.16 1.47 -9.97
CA LEU A 212 -22.92 0.43 -9.27
C LEU A 212 -24.14 -0.03 -10.07
N ASP A 213 -24.76 0.82 -10.86
CA ASP A 213 -25.91 0.45 -11.71
C ASP A 213 -25.51 -0.24 -13.02
N SER A 214 -24.21 -0.41 -13.31
CA SER A 214 -23.72 -0.99 -14.56
C SER A 214 -23.58 -2.52 -14.50
N ASP A 215 -23.86 -3.22 -15.60
CA ASP A 215 -23.77 -4.70 -15.70
C ASP A 215 -22.32 -5.22 -15.84
N ASP A 216 -21.30 -4.41 -15.59
CA ASP A 216 -19.90 -4.65 -16.03
C ASP A 216 -19.08 -5.57 -15.09
N GLY A 217 -19.73 -6.31 -14.20
CA GLY A 217 -19.09 -7.29 -13.31
C GLY A 217 -18.62 -6.72 -11.97
N SER A 218 -17.57 -7.32 -11.39
CA SER A 218 -17.17 -7.16 -9.99
C SER A 218 -16.89 -5.72 -9.55
N HIS A 219 -17.79 -5.13 -8.77
CA HIS A 219 -17.72 -3.75 -8.28
C HIS A 219 -16.83 -3.53 -7.03
N VAL A 220 -15.82 -4.36 -6.77
CA VAL A 220 -15.10 -4.35 -5.47
C VAL A 220 -14.54 -2.97 -5.13
N PHE A 221 -13.86 -2.30 -6.06
CA PHE A 221 -13.31 -0.97 -5.81
C PHE A 221 -14.37 0.13 -5.87
N THR A 222 -15.47 -0.08 -6.60
CA THR A 222 -16.62 0.84 -6.60
C THR A 222 -17.39 0.80 -5.26
N LEU A 223 -17.54 -0.39 -4.67
CA LEU A 223 -18.10 -0.58 -3.34
C LEU A 223 -17.20 0.04 -2.26
N ASP A 224 -15.88 -0.14 -2.37
CA ASP A 224 -14.92 0.54 -1.49
C ASP A 224 -15.01 2.07 -1.63
N ALA A 225 -15.11 2.58 -2.86
CA ALA A 225 -15.33 4.01 -3.12
C ALA A 225 -16.62 4.53 -2.46
N ALA A 226 -17.71 3.75 -2.52
CA ALA A 226 -18.96 4.08 -1.85
C ALA A 226 -18.80 4.10 -0.32
N ALA A 227 -18.11 3.10 0.24
CA ALA A 227 -17.81 3.04 1.66
C ALA A 227 -17.01 4.27 2.11
N ILE A 228 -15.92 4.60 1.40
CA ILE A 228 -15.06 5.77 1.64
C ILE A 228 -15.87 7.08 1.68
N LEU A 229 -16.78 7.28 0.71
CA LEU A 229 -17.63 8.47 0.71
C LEU A 229 -18.63 8.46 1.86
N GLY A 230 -19.21 7.30 2.16
CA GLY A 230 -20.13 7.13 3.29
C GLY A 230 -21.32 8.09 3.23
N VAL A 231 -21.90 8.30 2.05
CA VAL A 231 -23.00 9.26 1.86
C VAL A 231 -24.34 8.54 1.61
N PRO A 232 -25.45 8.99 2.23
CA PRO A 232 -26.76 8.34 2.09
C PRO A 232 -27.29 8.29 0.65
N GLU A 233 -26.82 9.20 -0.21
CA GLU A 233 -27.16 9.29 -1.62
C GLU A 233 -26.81 8.02 -2.41
N LEU A 234 -25.85 7.21 -1.94
CA LEU A 234 -25.44 5.97 -2.57
C LEU A 234 -26.29 4.75 -2.14
N LEU A 235 -27.09 4.87 -1.07
CA LEU A 235 -27.89 3.76 -0.55
C LEU A 235 -28.87 3.16 -1.57
N PRO A 236 -29.58 3.93 -2.41
CA PRO A 236 -30.48 3.35 -3.40
C PRO A 236 -29.76 2.44 -4.40
N ALA A 237 -28.57 2.85 -4.86
CA ALA A 237 -27.75 2.06 -5.77
C ALA A 237 -27.21 0.80 -5.06
N LEU A 238 -26.70 0.94 -3.84
CA LEU A 238 -26.19 -0.19 -3.05
C LEU A 238 -27.28 -1.23 -2.70
N ALA A 239 -28.50 -0.79 -2.41
CA ALA A 239 -29.61 -1.67 -2.04
C ALA A 239 -30.15 -2.51 -3.21
N ALA A 240 -29.79 -2.16 -4.46
CA ALA A 240 -30.13 -2.94 -5.63
C ALA A 240 -29.25 -4.20 -5.78
N HIS A 241 -28.10 -4.24 -5.10
CA HIS A 241 -27.18 -5.39 -5.10
C HIS A 241 -27.57 -6.38 -3.99
N GLU A 242 -27.59 -7.67 -4.31
CA GLU A 242 -27.71 -8.70 -3.28
C GLU A 242 -26.43 -8.69 -2.41
N PRO A 243 -26.54 -8.88 -1.08
CA PRO A 243 -25.41 -8.85 -0.16
C PRO A 243 -24.58 -10.14 -0.27
N ASP A 244 -23.85 -10.32 -1.37
CA ASP A 244 -23.01 -11.51 -1.57
C ASP A 244 -21.48 -11.24 -1.61
N PRO A 245 -21.02 -9.98 -1.75
CA PRO A 245 -19.70 -9.58 -1.25
C PRO A 245 -19.80 -8.90 0.13
N PRO A 246 -18.94 -9.25 1.12
CA PRO A 246 -18.78 -8.49 2.38
C PRO A 246 -18.63 -6.97 2.17
N GLU A 247 -18.04 -6.58 1.05
CA GLU A 247 -17.83 -5.19 0.61
C GLU A 247 -19.16 -4.44 0.42
N THR A 248 -20.23 -5.14 0.01
CA THR A 248 -21.56 -4.52 -0.18
C THR A 248 -22.18 -4.14 1.15
N ASP A 249 -22.12 -5.02 2.16
CA ASP A 249 -22.64 -4.70 3.50
C ASP A 249 -21.79 -3.59 4.16
N GLN A 250 -20.47 -3.63 3.99
CA GLN A 250 -19.60 -2.54 4.46
C GLN A 250 -19.98 -1.20 3.84
N ALA A 251 -20.18 -1.14 2.52
CA ALA A 251 -20.61 0.08 1.84
C ALA A 251 -22.00 0.55 2.32
N ILE A 252 -22.95 -0.37 2.53
CA ILE A 252 -24.29 -0.05 3.05
C ILE A 252 -24.22 0.50 4.48
N VAL A 253 -23.48 -0.16 5.37
CA VAL A 253 -23.27 0.30 6.75
C VAL A 253 -22.58 1.67 6.75
N ALA A 254 -21.57 1.83 5.90
CA ALA A 254 -20.86 3.08 5.75
C ALA A 254 -21.74 4.19 5.16
N CYS A 255 -22.76 3.90 4.35
CA CYS A 255 -23.66 4.91 3.75
C CYS A 255 -24.96 5.15 4.54
N ASP A 256 -25.39 4.24 5.42
CA ASP A 256 -26.60 4.36 6.24
C ASP A 256 -26.29 5.12 7.54
N PRO A 257 -26.83 6.35 7.75
CA PRO A 257 -26.53 7.15 8.94
C PRO A 257 -26.88 6.46 10.26
N VAL A 258 -27.93 5.63 10.27
CA VAL A 258 -28.38 4.95 11.49
C VAL A 258 -27.43 3.79 11.80
N ARG A 259 -27.07 3.00 10.79
CA ARG A 259 -26.10 1.90 10.97
C ARG A 259 -24.71 2.43 11.30
N ARG A 260 -24.27 3.51 10.67
CA ARG A 260 -22.98 4.16 10.95
C ARG A 260 -22.92 4.67 12.38
N ALA A 261 -23.93 5.41 12.84
CA ALA A 261 -23.98 5.90 14.21
C ALA A 261 -23.97 4.75 15.22
N ARG A 262 -24.69 3.66 14.93
CA ARG A 262 -24.66 2.47 15.77
C ARG A 262 -23.27 1.82 15.81
N MET A 263 -22.59 1.70 14.67
CA MET A 263 -21.22 1.17 14.62
C MET A 263 -20.25 2.05 15.43
N GLU A 264 -20.38 3.38 15.35
CA GLU A 264 -19.60 4.32 16.14
C GLU A 264 -19.83 4.17 17.65
N ASP A 265 -21.10 4.06 18.06
CA ASP A 265 -21.48 3.85 19.46
C ASP A 265 -20.96 2.50 19.98
N ASP A 266 -21.10 1.43 19.19
CA ASP A 266 -20.62 0.09 19.53
C ASP A 266 -19.08 0.06 19.62
N ALA A 267 -18.38 0.69 18.67
CA ALA A 267 -16.92 0.82 18.70
C ALA A 267 -16.44 1.62 19.91
N TRP A 268 -17.14 2.71 20.26
CA TRP A 268 -16.82 3.50 21.45
C TRP A 268 -17.07 2.70 22.74
N ALA A 269 -18.13 1.90 22.78
CA ALA A 269 -18.39 1.00 23.90
C ALA A 269 -17.24 0.00 24.11
N VAL A 270 -16.60 -0.50 23.05
CA VAL A 270 -15.41 -1.37 23.17
C VAL A 270 -14.27 -0.62 23.88
N VAL A 271 -14.00 0.63 23.50
CA VAL A 271 -12.95 1.45 24.15
C VAL A 271 -13.23 1.64 25.64
N MET A 272 -14.49 1.94 25.99
CA MET A 272 -14.90 2.11 27.39
C MET A 272 -14.78 0.80 28.19
N GLU A 273 -15.15 -0.34 27.61
CA GLU A 273 -15.00 -1.64 28.24
C GLU A 273 -13.54 -2.06 28.40
N LEU A 274 -12.67 -1.70 27.45
CA LEU A 274 -11.23 -1.91 27.57
C LEU A 274 -10.63 -1.14 28.75
N GLU A 275 -10.97 0.13 28.90
CA GLU A 275 -10.52 0.94 30.05
C GLU A 275 -11.01 0.33 31.38
N ARG A 276 -12.23 -0.22 31.40
CA ARG A 276 -12.79 -0.88 32.59
C ARG A 276 -12.08 -2.20 32.91
N LEU A 277 -11.78 -3.03 31.90
CA LEU A 277 -11.13 -4.33 32.07
C LEU A 277 -9.63 -4.19 32.38
N ARG A 278 -8.96 -3.20 31.79
CA ARG A 278 -7.52 -2.96 31.88
C ARG A 278 -7.24 -1.45 31.89
N SER A 279 -7.21 -0.85 33.08
CA SER A 279 -6.91 0.58 33.22
C SER A 279 -5.44 0.95 32.96
N ASP A 280 -4.58 -0.03 32.74
CA ASP A 280 -3.18 0.13 32.36
C ASP A 280 -2.96 0.23 30.84
N ILE A 281 -3.98 -0.03 30.01
CA ILE A 281 -3.95 0.20 28.56
C ILE A 281 -4.67 1.51 28.20
N GLY A 282 -4.15 2.20 27.20
CA GLY A 282 -4.87 3.26 26.50
C GLY A 282 -5.53 2.68 25.25
N ALA A 283 -6.76 3.09 24.96
CA ALA A 283 -7.43 2.76 23.70
C ALA A 283 -8.07 4.03 23.13
N ALA A 284 -8.02 4.18 21.81
CA ALA A 284 -8.63 5.30 21.11
C ALA A 284 -9.19 4.83 19.77
N LEU A 285 -10.34 5.37 19.39
CA LEU A 285 -10.82 5.31 18.02
C LEU A 285 -10.09 6.36 17.18
N SER A 286 -9.71 5.97 15.99
CA SER A 286 -9.12 6.79 14.96
C SER A 286 -9.75 6.41 13.62
N SER A 287 -10.05 7.39 12.80
CA SER A 287 -10.40 7.15 11.40
C SER A 287 -9.33 7.83 10.57
N PRO A 288 -8.52 7.08 9.81
CA PRO A 288 -7.60 7.67 8.85
C PRO A 288 -8.38 8.63 7.96
N ARG A 289 -7.73 9.73 7.59
CA ARG A 289 -8.34 10.70 6.69
C ARG A 289 -8.69 9.98 5.40
N TYR A 290 -9.96 10.03 4.99
CA TYR A 290 -10.47 9.46 3.75
C TYR A 290 -10.65 7.93 3.73
N GLU A 291 -10.80 7.30 4.90
CA GLU A 291 -11.15 5.88 5.00
C GLU A 291 -12.42 5.69 5.84
N SER A 292 -13.20 4.66 5.49
CA SER A 292 -14.51 4.36 6.11
C SER A 292 -14.43 3.41 7.30
N VAL A 293 -13.27 3.30 7.93
CA VAL A 293 -13.01 2.30 8.98
C VAL A 293 -12.73 2.97 10.32
N HIS A 294 -13.55 2.62 11.30
CA HIS A 294 -13.37 2.98 12.71
C HIS A 294 -12.22 2.15 13.29
N TRP A 295 -10.99 2.53 12.95
CA TRP A 295 -9.79 1.90 13.48
C TRP A 295 -9.67 2.14 14.98
N MET A 296 -9.48 1.08 15.75
CA MET A 296 -9.18 1.18 17.17
C MET A 296 -7.68 0.93 17.39
N LYS A 297 -6.99 1.95 17.90
CA LYS A 297 -5.61 1.85 18.35
C LYS A 297 -5.59 1.55 19.85
N VAL A 298 -4.87 0.49 20.24
CA VAL A 298 -4.68 0.08 21.63
C VAL A 298 -3.20 0.18 21.97
N THR A 299 -2.86 0.98 22.96
CA THR A 299 -1.49 1.24 23.41
C THR A 299 -1.29 0.69 24.81
N HIS A 300 -0.35 -0.23 25.00
CA HIS A 300 0.10 -0.67 26.33
C HIS A 300 1.37 0.08 26.74
N ARG A 301 1.48 0.45 28.02
CA ARG A 301 2.60 1.25 28.58
C ARG A 301 3.99 0.67 28.35
N GLU A 302 4.11 -0.64 28.11
CA GLU A 302 5.43 -1.28 28.06
C GLU A 302 5.95 -1.62 26.68
N THR A 303 5.16 -1.87 25.61
CA THR A 303 5.76 -2.10 24.27
C THR A 303 4.84 -2.33 23.05
N VAL A 304 3.49 -2.30 23.15
CA VAL A 304 2.64 -2.72 22.00
C VAL A 304 1.62 -1.66 21.63
N ASP A 305 1.79 -1.10 20.43
CA ASP A 305 0.73 -0.47 19.64
C ASP A 305 0.05 -1.60 18.84
N ALA A 306 -1.17 -1.98 19.22
CA ALA A 306 -2.00 -2.91 18.48
C ALA A 306 -3.11 -2.13 17.74
N GLY A 307 -3.34 -2.48 16.48
CA GLY A 307 -4.47 -1.98 15.69
C GLY A 307 -5.56 -3.03 15.55
N TYR A 308 -6.81 -2.59 15.59
CA TYR A 308 -7.99 -3.41 15.32
C TYR A 308 -8.94 -2.64 14.41
N ASP A 309 -9.51 -3.31 13.42
CA ASP A 309 -10.70 -2.80 12.75
C ASP A 309 -11.92 -3.06 13.65
N ALA A 310 -12.60 -2.00 14.11
CA ALA A 310 -13.68 -2.16 15.09
C ALA A 310 -14.85 -2.99 14.54
N ALA A 311 -15.17 -2.85 13.25
CA ALA A 311 -16.25 -3.61 12.62
C ALA A 311 -15.94 -5.12 12.58
N SER A 312 -14.72 -5.49 12.18
CA SER A 312 -14.24 -6.87 12.17
C SER A 312 -14.17 -7.46 13.59
N LEU A 313 -13.70 -6.67 14.55
CA LEU A 313 -13.64 -7.07 15.96
C LEU A 313 -15.04 -7.32 16.54
N LEU A 314 -15.99 -6.41 16.30
CA LEU A 314 -17.38 -6.55 16.72
C LEU A 314 -18.02 -7.77 16.05
N THR A 315 -17.75 -8.01 14.76
CA THR A 315 -18.22 -9.20 14.04
C THR A 315 -17.71 -10.49 14.68
N ARG A 316 -16.42 -10.58 15.00
CA ARG A 316 -15.82 -11.70 15.74
C ARG A 316 -16.45 -11.90 17.13
N ALA A 317 -16.89 -10.82 17.75
CA ALA A 317 -17.56 -10.82 19.05
C ALA A 317 -19.07 -11.07 18.98
N GLY A 318 -19.65 -11.23 17.78
CA GLY A 318 -21.10 -11.38 17.60
C GLY A 318 -21.89 -10.11 17.90
N GLY A 319 -21.26 -8.94 17.74
CA GLY A 319 -21.85 -7.62 17.97
C GLY A 319 -21.89 -7.18 19.44
N ASP A 320 -21.18 -7.88 20.35
CA ASP A 320 -21.12 -7.53 21.77
C ASP A 320 -19.81 -6.78 22.10
N PRO A 321 -19.88 -5.48 22.47
CA PRO A 321 -18.71 -4.68 22.81
C PRO A 321 -17.90 -5.22 24.02
N VAL A 322 -18.56 -5.85 24.99
CA VAL A 322 -17.88 -6.42 26.17
C VAL A 322 -17.01 -7.59 25.73
N ARG A 323 -17.59 -8.50 24.95
CA ARG A 323 -16.87 -9.65 24.40
C ARG A 323 -15.76 -9.22 23.44
N ALA A 324 -15.97 -8.17 22.65
CA ALA A 324 -14.93 -7.58 21.80
C ALA A 324 -13.74 -7.08 22.63
N ALA A 325 -13.98 -6.37 23.73
CA ALA A 325 -12.93 -5.93 24.64
C ALA A 325 -12.18 -7.12 25.29
N GLU A 326 -12.90 -8.17 25.68
CA GLU A 326 -12.30 -9.41 26.20
C GLU A 326 -11.39 -10.09 25.17
N LEU A 327 -11.79 -10.12 23.88
CA LEU A 327 -10.97 -10.66 22.79
C LEU A 327 -9.66 -9.88 22.63
N VAL A 328 -9.71 -8.54 22.67
CA VAL A 328 -8.51 -7.70 22.62
C VAL A 328 -7.58 -7.99 23.80
N VAL A 329 -8.11 -8.08 25.02
CA VAL A 329 -7.30 -8.42 26.21
C VAL A 329 -6.68 -9.81 26.09
N ALA A 330 -7.42 -10.78 25.56
CA ALA A 330 -6.90 -12.12 25.29
C ALA A 330 -5.79 -12.09 24.23
N ASP A 331 -5.97 -11.35 23.13
CA ASP A 331 -4.98 -11.19 22.07
C ASP A 331 -3.68 -10.53 22.58
N LEU A 332 -3.78 -9.58 23.51
CA LEU A 332 -2.63 -8.94 24.16
C LEU A 332 -1.91 -9.81 25.21
N THR A 333 -2.59 -10.83 25.77
CA THR A 333 -2.05 -11.69 26.84
C THR A 333 -1.65 -13.10 26.36
N GLY A 334 -2.02 -13.46 25.12
CA GLY A 334 -1.67 -14.72 24.46
C GLY A 334 -0.16 -14.88 24.23
N SER A 335 0.40 -16.00 24.72
CA SER A 335 1.83 -16.32 24.82
C SER A 335 2.68 -16.15 23.55
N ALA A 336 3.76 -15.37 23.65
CA ALA A 336 5.18 -15.54 23.23
C ALA A 336 5.63 -16.47 22.05
N GLY A 337 4.74 -16.99 21.19
CA GLY A 337 5.12 -17.83 20.04
C GLY A 337 4.39 -17.48 18.73
N SER A 338 3.28 -16.77 18.83
CA SER A 338 2.60 -16.09 17.73
C SER A 338 2.21 -14.72 18.27
N GLY A 339 2.74 -13.64 17.71
CA GLY A 339 2.40 -12.29 18.15
C GLY A 339 0.89 -12.02 18.17
N PRO A 340 0.45 -10.90 18.77
CA PRO A 340 -0.97 -10.57 18.85
C PRO A 340 -1.61 -10.64 17.45
N ARG A 341 -2.81 -11.23 17.33
CA ARG A 341 -3.59 -11.21 16.09
C ARG A 341 -4.15 -9.80 15.89
N THR A 342 -3.27 -8.88 15.55
CA THR A 342 -3.61 -7.50 15.20
C THR A 342 -3.98 -7.45 13.74
N ASP A 343 -5.04 -6.74 13.42
CA ASP A 343 -5.20 -6.24 12.07
C ASP A 343 -4.10 -5.19 11.89
N ARG A 344 -3.24 -5.35 10.87
CA ARG A 344 -2.30 -4.27 10.56
C ARG A 344 -3.16 -3.09 10.15
N LEU A 345 -2.98 -1.95 10.83
CA LEU A 345 -3.35 -0.66 10.23
C LEU A 345 -2.87 -0.70 8.77
N PRO A 346 -3.69 -0.35 7.77
CA PRO A 346 -3.15 -0.08 6.46
C PRO A 346 -2.04 0.93 6.70
N ASP A 347 -0.81 0.53 6.40
CA ASP A 347 0.32 1.41 6.58
C ASP A 347 -0.03 2.66 5.76
N SER A 348 -0.22 3.81 6.42
CA SER A 348 -0.36 5.10 5.73
C SER A 348 0.96 5.54 5.08
N ALA A 349 1.84 4.58 4.79
CA ALA A 349 3.10 4.61 4.07
C ALA A 349 3.75 3.22 4.27
N GLY A 350 3.70 2.37 3.25
CA GLY A 350 4.36 1.06 3.23
C GLY A 350 4.76 0.64 1.83
#